data_AF-A0AAE4FIA2-F1
#
_entry.id   AF-A0AAE4FIA2-F1
#
_cell.length_a   1.000
_cell.length_b   1.000
_cell.length_c   1.000
_cell.angle_alpha   90.00
_cell.angle_beta   90.00
_cell.angle_gamma   90.00
#
_symmetry.space_group_name_H-M   'P 1'
#
loop_
_entity.id
_entity.type
_entity.pdbx_description
1 polymer ?
#
loop_
_entity_poly.entity_id
_entity_poly.type
_entity_poly.pdbx_seq_one_letter_code
_entity_poly.pdbx_strand_id
1 'polypeptide(L)' 'MKNKLPKEIPIVDLKQRVSDFVESYPGGHEALAAILNIRLPAFRNRFNEKNGTGYFTLGQLETLEDLSEEKF' A
#
# COMPACT_ATOMS: atom_id res chain seq x y z
N MET A 1 -0.64 -30.96 4.56
CA MET A 1 -1.19 -29.66 5.01
C MET A 1 -1.30 -28.76 3.78
N LYS A 2 -2.52 -28.47 3.31
CA LYS A 2 -2.74 -27.49 2.24
C LYS A 2 -3.27 -26.24 2.94
N ASN A 3 -2.40 -25.30 3.29
CA ASN A 3 -2.84 -23.99 3.72
C ASN A 3 -3.48 -23.34 2.49
N LYS A 4 -4.80 -23.39 2.47
CA LYS A 4 -5.63 -22.67 1.52
C LYS A 4 -5.37 -21.19 1.84
N LEU A 5 -4.71 -20.47 0.93
CA LEU A 5 -4.64 -19.02 0.98
C LEU A 5 -6.06 -18.49 1.29
N PRO A 6 -6.23 -17.63 2.31
CA PRO A 6 -7.53 -17.04 2.57
C PRO A 6 -7.98 -16.33 1.29
N LYS A 7 -9.15 -16.75 0.81
CA LYS A 7 -9.83 -16.08 -0.32
C LYS A 7 -10.28 -14.72 0.22
N GLU A 8 -9.68 -13.67 -0.33
CA GLU A 8 -9.91 -12.25 0.00
C GLU A 8 -9.29 -11.82 1.33
N ILE A 9 -8.29 -10.95 1.24
CA ILE A 9 -7.73 -10.26 2.40
C ILE A 9 -8.71 -9.14 2.77
N PRO A 10 -9.20 -9.09 4.02
CA PRO A 10 -10.13 -8.05 4.42
C PRO A 10 -9.45 -6.68 4.28
N ILE A 11 -10.20 -5.66 3.84
CA ILE A 11 -9.68 -4.30 3.57
C ILE A 11 -8.89 -3.72 4.77
N VAL A 12 -9.26 -4.10 6.00
CA VAL A 12 -8.57 -3.70 7.23
C VAL A 12 -7.14 -4.26 7.29
N ASP A 13 -6.93 -5.50 6.86
CA ASP A 13 -5.63 -6.17 6.82
C ASP A 13 -4.74 -5.57 5.71
N LEU A 14 -5.32 -5.28 4.53
CA LEU A 14 -4.62 -4.58 3.44
C LEU A 14 -4.05 -3.21 3.90
N LYS A 15 -4.87 -2.39 4.55
CA LYS A 15 -4.43 -1.07 5.04
C LYS A 15 -3.35 -1.19 6.11
N GLN A 16 -3.47 -2.18 6.99
CA GLN A 16 -2.46 -2.43 8.01
C GLN A 16 -1.12 -2.84 7.39
N ARG A 17 -1.11 -3.80 6.46
CA ARG A 17 0.12 -4.24 5.77
C ARG A 17 0.80 -3.12 5.02
N VAL A 18 0.02 -2.29 4.31
CA VAL A 18 0.58 -1.11 3.64
C VAL A 18 1.12 -0.09 4.65
N SER A 19 0.48 0.07 5.82
CA SER A 19 1.00 0.93 6.89
C SER A 19 2.33 0.42 7.43
N ASP A 20 2.40 -0.87 7.79
CA ASP A 20 3.61 -1.50 8.33
C ASP A 20 4.76 -1.45 7.31
N PHE A 21 4.43 -1.63 6.02
CA PHE A 21 5.39 -1.47 4.93
C PHE A 21 5.89 -0.03 4.81
N VAL A 22 5.00 0.97 4.84
CA VAL A 22 5.37 2.38 4.76
C VAL A 22 6.25 2.80 5.94
N GLU A 23 6.01 2.27 7.14
CA GLU A 23 6.81 2.53 8.34
C GLU A 23 8.20 1.90 8.29
N SER A 24 8.34 0.73 7.64
CA SER A 24 9.61 0.02 7.53
C SER A 24 10.45 0.41 6.30
N TYR A 25 9.83 0.96 5.25
CA TYR A 25 10.54 1.31 4.02
C TYR A 25 11.47 2.52 4.21
N PRO A 26 12.76 2.44 3.82
CA PRO A 26 13.66 3.59 3.87
C PRO A 26 13.13 4.79 3.08
N GLY A 27 12.97 5.93 3.75
CA GLY A 27 12.37 7.13 3.16
C GLY A 27 10.82 7.13 3.11
N GLY A 28 10.19 6.06 3.57
CA GLY A 28 8.75 5.91 3.82
C GLY A 28 7.87 6.53 2.73
N HIS A 29 6.96 7.41 3.14
CA HIS A 29 6.01 8.07 2.26
C HIS A 29 6.66 8.83 1.08
N GLU A 30 7.83 9.43 1.28
CA GLU A 30 8.49 10.24 0.25
C GLU A 30 9.10 9.36 -0.85
N ALA A 31 9.81 8.31 -0.43
CA ALA A 31 10.39 7.35 -1.37
C ALA A 31 9.29 6.59 -2.14
N LEU A 32 8.26 6.13 -1.44
CA LEU A 32 7.16 5.39 -2.07
C LEU A 32 6.32 6.28 -3.00
N ALA A 33 6.13 7.57 -2.68
CA ALA A 33 5.49 8.50 -3.60
C ALA A 33 6.29 8.64 -4.91
N ALA A 34 7.62 8.73 -4.82
CA ALA A 34 8.49 8.79 -5.99
C ALA A 34 8.41 7.52 -6.84
N ILE A 35 8.43 6.33 -6.22
CA ILE A 35 8.31 5.04 -6.92
C ILE A 35 6.96 4.92 -7.62
N LEU A 36 5.87 5.32 -6.96
CA LEU A 36 4.52 5.33 -7.54
C LEU A 36 4.29 6.45 -8.57
N ASN A 37 5.31 7.25 -8.87
CA ASN A 37 5.25 8.40 -9.78
C ASN A 37 4.10 9.36 -9.46
N ILE A 38 3.88 9.62 -8.16
CA ILE A 38 2.90 10.60 -7.66
C ILE A 38 3.56 11.57 -6.69
N ARG A 39 2.93 12.73 -6.48
CA ARG A 39 3.42 13.71 -5.51
C ARG A 39 3.16 13.20 -4.08
N LEU A 40 4.04 13.53 -3.12
CA LEU A 40 3.88 13.19 -1.71
C LEU A 40 2.49 13.56 -1.12
N PRO A 41 1.92 14.76 -1.39
CA PRO A 41 0.57 15.06 -0.91
C PRO A 41 -0.50 14.13 -1.49
N ALA A 42 -0.35 13.71 -2.76
CA ALA A 42 -1.28 12.76 -3.38
C ALA A 42 -1.14 11.37 -2.76
N PHE A 43 0.08 10.93 -2.46
CA PHE A 43 0.31 9.69 -1.71
C PHE A 43 -0.38 9.74 -0.34
N ARG A 44 -0.13 10.78 0.46
CA ARG A 44 -0.71 10.94 1.80
C ARG A 44 -2.24 11.03 1.76
N ASN A 45 -2.81 11.70 0.75
CA ASN A 45 -4.26 11.76 0.58
C ASN A 45 -4.84 10.39 0.30
N ARG A 46 -4.22 9.59 -0.58
CA ARG A 46 -4.65 8.20 -0.84
C ARG A 46 -4.50 7.32 0.39
N PHE A 47 -3.33 7.37 1.05
CA PHE A 47 -3.03 6.58 2.23
C PHE A 47 -4.03 6.83 3.38
N ASN A 48 -4.48 8.09 3.55
CA ASN A 48 -5.43 8.47 4.60
C ASN A 48 -6.88 8.66 4.08
N GLU A 49 -7.16 8.38 2.81
CA GLU A 49 -8.44 8.63 2.14
C GLU A 49 -9.01 10.06 2.36
N LYS A 50 -8.14 11.07 2.29
CA LYS A 50 -8.51 12.48 2.50
C LYS A 50 -8.94 13.16 1.20
N ASN A 51 -9.66 14.27 1.31
CA ASN A 51 -10.06 15.11 0.17
C ASN A 51 -10.88 14.36 -0.91
N GLY A 52 -11.65 13.36 -0.50
CA GLY A 52 -12.47 12.55 -1.42
C GLY A 52 -11.65 11.63 -2.33
N THR A 53 -10.34 11.45 -2.09
CA THR A 53 -9.55 10.46 -2.81
C THR A 53 -9.84 9.07 -2.24
N GLY A 54 -10.12 8.10 -3.11
CA GLY A 54 -10.05 6.70 -2.71
C GLY A 54 -8.63 6.28 -2.33
N TYR A 55 -8.50 5.05 -1.85
CA TYR A 55 -7.21 4.43 -1.53
C TYR A 55 -6.34 4.27 -2.79
N PHE A 56 -5.25 3.49 -2.68
CA PHE A 56 -4.41 3.17 -3.83
C PHE A 56 -5.19 2.39 -4.89
N THR A 57 -4.85 2.65 -6.17
CA THR A 57 -5.35 1.83 -7.28
C THR A 57 -4.75 0.43 -7.24
N LEU A 58 -5.35 -0.53 -7.94
CA LEU A 58 -4.81 -1.90 -8.03
C LEU A 58 -3.33 -1.92 -8.45
N GLY A 59 -2.96 -1.22 -9.52
CA GLY A 59 -1.57 -1.19 -9.98
C GLY A 59 -0.59 -0.54 -9.00
N GLN A 60 -1.07 0.40 -8.18
CA GLN A 60 -0.26 0.97 -7.10
C GLN A 60 -0.06 -0.04 -5.96
N LEU A 61 -1.10 -0.81 -5.61
CA LEU A 61 -0.99 -1.87 -4.62
C LEU A 61 -0.06 -2.98 -5.12
N GLU A 62 -0.20 -3.42 -6.37
CA GLU A 62 0.69 -4.40 -7.01
C GLU A 62 2.16 -3.92 -6.97
N THR A 63 2.41 -2.63 -7.27
CA THR A 63 3.76 -2.06 -7.17
C THR A 63 4.28 -2.08 -5.72
N LEU A 64 3.43 -1.77 -4.74
CA LEU A 64 3.84 -1.79 -3.33
C LEU A 64 4.08 -3.24 -2.84
N GLU A 65 3.32 -4.22 -3.32
CA GLU A 65 3.56 -5.65 -3.05
C GLU A 65 4.89 -6.13 -3.62
N ASP A 66 5.20 -5.73 -4.86
CA ASP A 66 6.47 -6.09 -5.49
C ASP A 66 7.68 -5.55 -4.71
N LEU A 67 7.51 -4.45 -3.98
CA LEU A 67 8.54 -3.86 -3.13
C LEU A 67 8.60 -4.45 -1.71
N SER A 68 7.47 -4.93 -1.18
CA SER A 68 7.42 -5.50 0.18
C SER A 68 7.88 -6.94 0.24
N GLU A 69 8.06 -7.59 -0.91
CA GLU A 69 8.32 -9.03 -1.04
C GLU A 69 7.19 -9.92 -0.47
N GLU A 70 6.05 -9.31 -0.13
CA GLU A 70 4.87 -9.95 0.44
C GLU A 70 3.60 -9.58 -0.33
N LYS A 71 2.62 -10.49 -0.33
CA LYS A 71 1.30 -10.19 -0.89
C LYS A 71 0.44 -9.46 0.13
N PHE A 72 -0.24 -8.40 -0.30
CA PHE A 72 -1.18 -7.67 0.54
C PHE A 72 -2.60 -8.16 0.40
#